data_AF-A0A836HBB3-F1
#
_entry.id   AF-A0A836HBB3-F1
#
_cell.length_a   1.000
_cell.length_b   1.000
_cell.length_c   1.000
_cell.angle_alpha   90.00
_cell.angle_beta   90.00
_cell.angle_gamma   90.00
#
_symmetry.space_group_name_H-M   'P 1'
#
loop_
_entity.id
_entity.type
_entity.pdbx_description
1 polymer ?
#
loop_
_entity_poly.entity_id
_entity_poly.type
_entity_poly.pdbx_seq_one_letter_code
_entity_poly.pdbx_strand_id
1 'polypeptide(L)'
;MRREPGLISMNDVGQSPAALLKAVAVLLVAVAVALVEHRMIEGTKRAHSSDVAWRRQADEATATAPVTPSTAERPACMSRTAFPASHARPSSSPPSSSVLLPFSPAPFTPHSNFDKVTYLTSNASGIPAISAATLEKSVAMTVPVEQLTSAQMMDELRTLYDITDFTDCIEYGDLQKKLQATRDSAPITHGLRYGTLLEIGNKSPTGIVTLIHGLGDSAYGWEDVGHELSRRLPHLLFLLPTAPSRRVTINGGMLMPAWYDIMDMTNNGLLSGRQDATSVRQSCDYVRSIAHVAAKKHGITPQRVVYGGFSQGAAISLCAGLTAHISPAGIACMSGYLAACADVLPRIIQKAVPITMFHGRQDPVVPLSAAKETKEVLEKNAGVAPISFLEYNMQHSTLPEEINDLAAFISRVLPTTF
;
A
#
# COMPACT_ATOMS: atom_id res chain seq x y z
N MET A 1 -23.68 -75.16 11.45
CA MET A 1 -24.54 -74.07 10.93
C MET A 1 -23.71 -72.80 10.85
N ARG A 2 -23.35 -72.39 9.64
CA ARG A 2 -22.65 -71.13 9.36
C ARG A 2 -23.66 -69.98 9.45
N ARG A 3 -23.28 -68.82 10.00
CA ARG A 3 -23.96 -67.55 9.77
C ARG A 3 -23.01 -66.62 9.04
N GLU A 4 -23.45 -66.14 7.88
CA GLU A 4 -22.77 -65.16 7.04
C GLU A 4 -22.84 -63.73 7.63
N PRO A 5 -21.92 -62.83 7.24
CA PRO A 5 -21.97 -61.42 7.60
C PRO A 5 -22.99 -60.66 6.74
N GLY A 6 -23.84 -59.87 7.38
CA GLY A 6 -24.81 -59.00 6.70
C GLY A 6 -24.12 -57.83 5.99
N LEU A 7 -24.51 -57.60 4.73
CA LEU A 7 -24.24 -56.38 3.98
C LEU A 7 -24.77 -55.15 4.75
N ILE A 8 -23.91 -54.18 5.00
CA ILE A 8 -24.32 -52.81 5.33
C ILE A 8 -24.53 -52.07 4.00
N SER A 9 -25.75 -51.59 3.81
CA SER A 9 -26.23 -50.77 2.70
C SER A 9 -25.40 -49.48 2.55
N MET A 10 -24.76 -49.29 1.40
CA MET A 10 -24.26 -47.99 0.95
C MET A 10 -25.46 -47.13 0.50
N ASN A 11 -26.05 -46.38 1.42
CA ASN A 11 -26.87 -45.20 1.12
C ASN A 11 -27.21 -44.51 2.44
N ASP A 12 -26.22 -43.85 3.05
CA ASP A 12 -26.49 -42.77 4.02
C ASP A 12 -25.20 -41.99 4.29
N VAL A 13 -24.90 -41.03 3.42
CA VAL A 13 -24.11 -39.85 3.80
C VAL A 13 -24.80 -38.64 3.18
N GLY A 14 -25.88 -38.20 3.84
CA GLY A 14 -26.47 -36.90 3.58
C GLY A 14 -25.49 -35.80 4.00
N GLN A 15 -24.62 -35.38 3.09
CA GLN A 15 -23.90 -34.12 3.27
C GLN A 15 -24.91 -32.98 3.14
N SER A 16 -25.00 -32.14 4.18
CA SER A 16 -25.89 -30.98 4.14
C SER A 16 -25.51 -30.06 2.97
N PRO A 17 -26.46 -29.33 2.36
CA PRO A 17 -26.16 -28.37 1.29
C PRO A 17 -25.05 -27.37 1.67
N ALA A 18 -24.94 -27.03 2.96
CA ALA A 18 -23.87 -26.18 3.48
C ALA A 18 -22.48 -26.85 3.49
N ALA A 19 -22.41 -28.17 3.70
CA ALA A 19 -21.16 -28.93 3.61
C ALA A 19 -20.69 -29.04 2.14
N LEU A 20 -21.63 -29.21 1.20
CA LEU A 20 -21.33 -29.20 -0.23
C LEU A 20 -20.85 -27.82 -0.69
N LEU A 21 -21.50 -26.74 -0.25
CA LEU A 21 -21.08 -25.36 -0.55
C LEU A 21 -19.67 -25.07 -0.02
N LYS A 22 -19.35 -25.55 1.18
CA LYS A 22 -18.00 -25.44 1.77
C LYS A 22 -16.96 -26.21 0.96
N ALA A 23 -17.27 -27.44 0.55
CA ALA A 23 -16.38 -28.24 -0.29
C ALA A 23 -16.12 -27.56 -1.65
N VAL A 24 -17.17 -26.98 -2.26
CA VAL A 24 -17.05 -26.22 -3.51
C VAL A 24 -16.22 -24.95 -3.32
N ALA A 25 -16.43 -24.19 -2.24
CA ALA A 25 -15.63 -22.99 -1.95
C ALA A 25 -14.14 -23.31 -1.73
N VAL A 26 -13.83 -24.37 -0.97
CA VAL A 26 -12.45 -24.83 -0.76
C VAL A 26 -11.82 -25.28 -2.07
N LEU A 27 -12.59 -25.98 -2.93
CA LEU A 27 -12.10 -26.41 -4.24
C LEU A 27 -11.84 -25.22 -5.18
N LEU A 28 -12.72 -24.21 -5.18
CA LEU A 28 -12.53 -23.00 -5.99
C LEU A 28 -11.31 -22.19 -5.54
N VAL A 29 -11.07 -22.09 -4.23
CA VAL A 29 -9.86 -21.47 -3.68
C VAL A 29 -8.62 -22.28 -4.07
N ALA A 30 -8.66 -23.61 -3.95
CA ALA A 30 -7.55 -24.47 -4.37
C ALA A 30 -7.25 -24.35 -5.87
N VAL A 31 -8.27 -24.24 -6.72
CA VAL A 31 -8.12 -24.01 -8.17
C VAL A 31 -7.53 -22.62 -8.44
N ALA A 32 -7.98 -21.58 -7.73
CA ALA A 32 -7.42 -20.24 -7.86
C ALA A 32 -5.94 -20.20 -7.45
N VAL A 33 -5.57 -20.87 -6.35
CA VAL A 33 -4.17 -21.01 -5.91
C VAL A 33 -3.34 -21.78 -6.94
N ALA A 34 -3.85 -22.89 -7.49
CA ALA A 34 -3.16 -23.65 -8.53
C ALA A 34 -2.94 -22.82 -9.82
N LEU A 35 -3.90 -21.95 -10.17
CA LEU A 35 -3.75 -21.03 -11.30
C LEU A 35 -2.69 -19.94 -11.02
N VAL A 36 -2.57 -19.48 -9.77
CA VAL A 36 -1.51 -18.56 -9.35
C VAL A 36 -0.14 -19.27 -9.39
N GLU A 37 -0.02 -20.48 -8.86
CA GLU A 37 1.23 -21.28 -8.93
C GLU A 37 1.64 -21.54 -10.38
N HIS A 38 0.69 -21.88 -11.26
CA HIS A 38 0.97 -22.05 -12.69
C HIS A 38 1.49 -20.74 -13.33
N ARG A 39 0.89 -19.60 -13.01
CA ARG A 39 1.36 -18.28 -13.47
C ARG A 39 2.74 -17.93 -12.91
N MET A 40 3.03 -18.29 -11.66
CA MET A 40 4.34 -18.09 -11.04
C MET A 40 5.43 -18.91 -11.74
N ILE A 41 5.13 -20.17 -12.09
CA ILE A 41 6.02 -21.07 -12.84
C ILE A 41 6.24 -20.55 -14.27
N GLU A 42 5.19 -20.06 -14.94
CA GLU A 42 5.33 -19.44 -16.27
C GLU A 42 6.11 -18.12 -16.22
N GLY A 43 5.91 -17.31 -15.18
CA GLY A 43 6.65 -16.06 -14.94
C GLY A 43 8.14 -16.33 -14.73
N THR A 44 8.51 -17.34 -13.93
CA THR A 44 9.92 -17.74 -13.75
C THR A 44 10.55 -18.26 -15.04
N LYS A 45 9.80 -18.99 -15.88
CA LYS A 45 10.28 -19.44 -17.20
C LYS A 45 10.49 -18.27 -18.16
N ARG A 46 9.62 -17.25 -18.15
CA ARG A 46 9.79 -16.04 -18.95
C ARG A 46 10.98 -15.20 -18.50
N ALA A 47 11.16 -15.01 -17.19
CA ALA A 47 12.30 -14.30 -16.60
C ALA A 47 13.64 -14.95 -16.99
N HIS A 48 13.73 -16.28 -16.96
CA HIS A 48 14.92 -17.01 -17.39
C HIS A 48 15.20 -16.84 -18.89
N SER A 49 14.15 -16.76 -19.72
CA SER A 49 14.28 -16.52 -21.16
C SER A 49 14.71 -15.08 -21.48
N SER A 50 14.21 -14.09 -20.76
CA SER A 50 14.60 -12.68 -20.93
C SER A 50 16.02 -12.40 -20.45
N ASP A 51 16.47 -13.04 -19.37
CA ASP A 51 17.86 -12.94 -18.88
C ASP A 51 18.88 -13.52 -19.87
N VAL A 52 18.53 -14.63 -20.53
CA VAL A 52 19.37 -15.24 -21.58
C VAL A 52 19.41 -14.38 -22.84
N ALA A 53 18.28 -13.75 -23.22
CA ALA A 53 18.21 -12.84 -24.34
C ALA A 53 19.01 -11.55 -24.09
N TRP A 54 18.91 -10.98 -22.89
CA TRP A 54 19.66 -9.80 -22.46
C TRP A 54 21.17 -10.04 -22.47
N ARG A 55 21.64 -11.19 -21.95
CA ARG A 55 23.07 -11.53 -21.96
C ARG A 55 23.65 -11.65 -23.37
N ARG A 56 22.91 -12.25 -24.30
CA ARG A 56 23.32 -12.33 -25.72
C ARG A 56 23.43 -10.95 -26.38
N GLN A 57 22.49 -10.06 -26.09
CA GLN A 57 22.48 -8.69 -26.63
C GLN A 57 23.61 -7.83 -26.05
N ALA A 58 23.98 -8.05 -24.78
CA ALA A 58 25.10 -7.39 -24.13
C ALA A 58 26.46 -7.87 -24.67
N ASP A 59 26.59 -9.18 -24.95
CA ASP A 59 27.81 -9.75 -25.53
C ASP A 59 28.03 -9.29 -26.98
N GLU A 60 26.96 -9.11 -27.77
CA GLU A 60 27.03 -8.55 -29.13
C GLU A 60 27.38 -7.04 -29.13
N ALA A 61 26.91 -6.28 -28.15
CA ALA A 61 27.21 -4.84 -28.04
C ALA A 61 28.66 -4.55 -27.59
N THR A 62 29.30 -5.50 -26.90
CA THR A 62 30.68 -5.36 -26.40
C THR A 62 31.72 -5.69 -27.48
N ALA A 63 31.33 -6.33 -28.57
CA ALA A 63 32.21 -6.77 -29.65
C ALA A 63 32.52 -5.70 -30.73
N THR A 64 31.89 -4.51 -30.70
CA THR A 64 31.96 -3.54 -31.82
C THR A 64 32.48 -2.14 -31.48
N ALA A 65 33.18 -1.92 -30.36
CA ALA A 65 33.76 -0.60 -30.06
C ALA A 65 35.26 -0.51 -30.44
N PRO A 66 35.68 0.43 -31.32
CA PRO A 66 37.09 0.61 -31.66
C PRO A 66 37.84 1.42 -30.59
N VAL A 67 39.04 0.97 -30.25
CA VAL A 67 39.99 1.60 -29.32
C VAL A 67 40.87 2.61 -30.06
N THR A 68 40.98 3.85 -29.56
CA THR A 68 42.06 4.80 -29.95
C THR A 68 42.70 5.44 -28.70
N PRO A 69 44.02 5.70 -28.68
CA PRO A 69 44.74 6.03 -27.44
C PRO A 69 45.05 7.53 -27.25
N SER A 70 45.03 7.95 -25.97
CA SER A 70 45.90 8.92 -25.26
C SER A 70 46.50 10.15 -25.99
N THR A 71 46.30 11.36 -25.45
CA THR A 71 47.37 12.18 -24.77
C THR A 71 46.83 13.47 -24.12
N ALA A 72 47.67 14.03 -23.24
CA ALA A 72 47.50 15.07 -22.23
C ALA A 72 47.13 16.52 -22.66
N GLU A 73 46.70 17.29 -21.64
CA GLU A 73 47.10 18.66 -21.27
C GLU A 73 45.93 19.61 -20.90
N ARG A 74 46.07 20.27 -19.73
CA ARG A 74 45.37 21.51 -19.35
C ARG A 74 46.24 22.70 -19.79
N PRO A 75 45.68 23.89 -20.07
CA PRO A 75 45.58 24.90 -19.01
C PRO A 75 44.33 25.82 -19.09
N ALA A 76 44.27 26.75 -18.14
CA ALA A 76 43.17 27.60 -17.72
C ALA A 76 42.89 28.85 -18.59
N CYS A 77 41.74 29.50 -18.31
CA CYS A 77 41.60 30.93 -17.95
C CYS A 77 40.60 31.77 -18.78
N MET A 78 39.67 32.41 -18.04
CA MET A 78 39.10 33.77 -18.17
C MET A 78 38.24 34.24 -19.38
N SER A 79 36.96 34.47 -19.03
CA SER A 79 36.30 35.80 -18.98
C SER A 79 35.54 36.39 -20.20
N ARG A 80 34.32 36.91 -19.87
CA ARG A 80 33.59 38.07 -20.47
C ARG A 80 33.05 37.89 -21.90
N THR A 81 31.92 38.44 -22.38
CA THR A 81 30.86 39.35 -21.91
C THR A 81 29.78 39.40 -23.01
N ALA A 82 28.54 39.70 -22.61
CA ALA A 82 27.55 40.58 -23.28
C ALA A 82 26.88 40.22 -24.64
N PHE A 83 25.55 40.16 -24.54
CA PHE A 83 24.47 40.50 -25.50
C PHE A 83 24.71 41.75 -26.37
N PRO A 84 24.04 41.94 -27.54
CA PRO A 84 22.63 42.39 -27.55
C PRO A 84 21.69 42.02 -28.74
N ALA A 85 20.40 41.94 -28.37
CA ALA A 85 19.20 42.55 -28.97
C ALA A 85 18.80 42.40 -30.46
N SER A 86 17.54 41.97 -30.67
CA SER A 86 16.40 42.78 -31.18
C SER A 86 15.57 42.21 -32.36
N HIS A 87 14.27 42.58 -32.30
CA HIS A 87 13.19 42.60 -33.32
C HIS A 87 12.24 41.40 -33.41
N ALA A 88 10.94 41.56 -33.69
CA ALA A 88 9.89 42.55 -33.41
C ALA A 88 8.57 41.87 -33.84
N ARG A 89 7.45 42.17 -33.15
CA ARG A 89 6.08 41.75 -33.54
C ARG A 89 5.56 42.56 -34.75
N PRO A 90 4.41 42.15 -35.32
CA PRO A 90 3.20 42.95 -35.04
C PRO A 90 1.92 42.14 -34.76
N SER A 91 0.93 42.87 -34.24
CA SER A 91 -0.40 42.54 -33.71
C SER A 91 -1.52 42.59 -34.76
N SER A 92 -2.65 41.90 -34.49
CA SER A 92 -4.01 42.45 -34.73
C SER A 92 -5.16 41.57 -34.18
N SER A 93 -6.02 42.19 -33.36
CA SER A 93 -7.45 41.91 -33.09
C SER A 93 -8.16 43.30 -33.05
N PRO A 94 -9.50 43.51 -32.91
CA PRO A 94 -10.70 42.64 -32.79
C PRO A 94 -11.88 43.18 -33.69
N PRO A 95 -13.21 42.95 -33.42
CA PRO A 95 -14.02 43.62 -32.36
C PRO A 95 -14.94 42.65 -31.53
N SER A 96 -15.07 42.80 -30.20
CA SER A 96 -16.11 43.51 -29.38
C SER A 96 -17.57 43.11 -29.67
N SER A 97 -18.46 42.78 -28.72
CA SER A 97 -18.82 43.40 -27.42
C SER A 97 -19.82 42.46 -26.69
N SER A 98 -20.00 42.38 -25.36
CA SER A 98 -20.46 43.44 -24.43
C SER A 98 -20.54 42.95 -22.96
N VAL A 99 -20.08 43.82 -22.03
CA VAL A 99 -20.71 44.21 -20.72
C VAL A 99 -20.69 43.21 -19.53
N LEU A 100 -19.75 43.35 -18.56
CA LEU A 100 -19.70 44.13 -17.27
C LEU A 100 -20.34 43.39 -16.06
N LEU A 101 -19.56 42.78 -15.14
CA LEU A 101 -18.92 43.29 -13.88
C LEU A 101 -19.86 43.32 -12.62
N PRO A 102 -19.36 43.38 -11.36
CA PRO A 102 -18.66 42.33 -10.61
C PRO A 102 -19.19 42.18 -9.15
N PHE A 103 -18.85 41.11 -8.41
CA PHE A 103 -18.94 41.14 -6.93
C PHE A 103 -17.84 40.31 -6.27
N SER A 104 -17.09 40.97 -5.39
CA SER A 104 -16.20 40.41 -4.37
C SER A 104 -15.88 41.56 -3.38
N PRO A 105 -15.33 41.33 -2.19
CA PRO A 105 -15.76 40.45 -1.09
C PRO A 105 -15.85 41.25 0.24
N ALA A 106 -16.42 40.66 1.31
CA ALA A 106 -16.33 41.21 2.67
C ALA A 106 -16.45 40.12 3.75
N PRO A 107 -15.92 40.35 4.96
CA PRO A 107 -15.19 39.36 5.76
C PRO A 107 -16.04 38.72 6.87
N PHE A 108 -15.61 37.55 7.36
CA PHE A 108 -16.14 36.98 8.61
C PHE A 108 -14.98 36.50 9.50
N THR A 109 -14.89 37.10 10.69
CA THR A 109 -14.06 36.70 11.84
C THR A 109 -14.92 36.94 13.11
N PRO A 110 -14.59 36.35 14.28
CA PRO A 110 -15.37 35.27 14.88
C PRO A 110 -16.17 35.74 16.11
N HIS A 111 -17.29 35.07 16.41
CA HIS A 111 -17.94 35.20 17.71
C HIS A 111 -18.00 33.87 18.45
N SER A 112 -17.44 33.95 19.65
CA SER A 112 -17.45 33.04 20.78
C SER A 112 -18.83 32.79 21.37
N ASN A 113 -18.94 31.67 22.10
CA ASN A 113 -19.98 31.25 23.03
C ASN A 113 -21.19 30.53 22.40
N PHE A 114 -21.12 29.19 22.41
CA PHE A 114 -22.28 28.39 22.81
C PHE A 114 -21.84 27.30 23.79
N ASP A 115 -22.49 27.36 24.95
CA ASP A 115 -22.39 26.47 26.08
C ASP A 115 -22.77 25.01 25.75
N LYS A 116 -22.11 24.11 26.49
CA LYS A 116 -22.59 22.81 26.99
C LYS A 116 -23.73 22.16 26.19
N VAL A 117 -23.37 21.31 25.24
CA VAL A 117 -24.25 20.24 24.77
C VAL A 117 -23.95 18.98 25.57
N THR A 118 -24.87 18.68 26.49
CA THR A 118 -24.99 17.45 27.24
C THR A 118 -25.06 16.26 26.29
N TYR A 119 -24.15 15.30 26.42
CA TYR A 119 -24.23 14.02 25.71
C TYR A 119 -25.50 13.29 26.13
N LEU A 120 -26.49 13.23 25.23
CA LEU A 120 -27.54 12.23 25.30
C LEU A 120 -26.94 10.91 24.81
N THR A 121 -26.58 10.07 25.77
CA THR A 121 -26.28 8.65 25.57
C THR A 121 -27.49 7.97 24.96
N SER A 122 -27.41 7.59 23.68
CA SER A 122 -28.32 6.61 23.09
C SER A 122 -27.50 5.42 22.59
N ASN A 123 -27.91 4.26 23.10
CA ASN A 123 -27.32 2.93 22.99
C ASN A 123 -26.71 2.57 21.63
N ALA A 124 -25.38 2.56 21.57
CA ALA A 124 -24.58 1.71 20.68
C ALA A 124 -23.71 0.79 21.55
N SER A 125 -24.36 -0.16 22.22
CA SER A 125 -23.70 -1.19 23.02
C SER A 125 -23.02 -2.21 22.10
N GLY A 126 -21.69 -2.14 21.98
CA GLY A 126 -20.93 -3.20 21.31
C GLY A 126 -19.47 -2.92 20.97
N ILE A 127 -18.96 -1.69 21.07
CA ILE A 127 -17.54 -1.42 20.82
C ILE A 127 -16.81 -1.31 22.17
N PRO A 128 -15.93 -2.25 22.54
CA PRO A 128 -15.14 -2.11 23.76
C PRO A 128 -14.22 -0.89 23.63
N ALA A 129 -14.21 -0.03 24.65
CA ALA A 129 -13.28 1.09 24.74
C ALA A 129 -11.85 0.55 24.77
N ILE A 130 -11.08 0.81 23.72
CA ILE A 130 -9.66 0.45 23.64
C ILE A 130 -8.89 1.35 24.61
N SER A 131 -8.06 0.76 25.48
CA SER A 131 -7.26 1.51 26.45
C SER A 131 -6.22 2.40 25.76
N ALA A 132 -5.93 3.58 26.33
CA ALA A 132 -4.92 4.51 25.83
C ALA A 132 -3.54 3.84 25.61
N ALA A 133 -3.17 2.87 26.45
CA ALA A 133 -1.94 2.08 26.33
C ALA A 133 -1.84 1.25 25.04
N THR A 134 -2.97 0.89 24.42
CA THR A 134 -3.03 0.14 23.15
C THR A 134 -2.94 1.07 21.93
N LEU A 135 -3.25 2.37 22.13
CA LEU A 135 -2.98 3.42 21.15
C LEU A 135 -1.48 3.74 21.12
N GLU A 136 -0.84 3.84 22.29
CA GLU A 136 0.56 4.27 22.45
C GLU A 136 1.60 3.34 21.79
N LYS A 137 1.37 2.03 21.71
CA LYS A 137 2.36 1.10 21.09
C LYS A 137 2.43 1.17 19.56
N SER A 138 1.45 1.79 18.90
CA SER A 138 1.39 1.94 17.43
C SER A 138 2.22 3.13 16.89
N VAL A 139 2.90 3.84 17.79
CA VAL A 139 3.43 5.21 17.62
C VAL A 139 4.95 5.20 17.43
N ALA A 140 5.58 4.04 17.29
CA ALA A 140 7.03 3.88 17.40
C ALA A 140 7.84 4.81 16.47
N MET A 141 7.41 5.06 15.23
CA MET A 141 8.10 5.98 14.32
C MET A 141 7.94 7.47 14.64
N THR A 142 7.11 7.85 15.61
CA THR A 142 6.60 9.23 15.72
C THR A 142 6.96 9.96 16.99
N VAL A 143 7.42 9.26 18.02
CA VAL A 143 8.07 9.92 19.15
C VAL A 143 9.49 10.29 18.72
N PRO A 144 9.87 11.59 18.72
CA PRO A 144 11.24 12.00 18.44
C PRO A 144 12.22 11.22 19.31
N VAL A 145 13.36 10.80 18.76
CA VAL A 145 14.34 9.96 19.47
C VAL A 145 14.85 10.67 20.74
N GLU A 146 14.84 12.00 20.73
CA GLU A 146 15.20 12.87 21.86
C GLU A 146 14.26 12.75 23.06
N GLN A 147 13.04 12.25 22.86
CA GLN A 147 12.04 12.08 23.91
C GLN A 147 11.99 10.66 24.49
N LEU A 148 12.83 9.73 23.97
CA LEU A 148 12.82 8.34 24.38
C LEU A 148 13.86 8.05 25.46
N THR A 149 13.48 7.25 26.45
CA THR A 149 14.42 6.65 27.41
C THR A 149 15.29 5.58 26.73
N SER A 150 16.44 5.24 27.31
CA SER A 150 17.29 4.14 26.81
C SER A 150 16.52 2.81 26.69
N ALA A 151 15.65 2.52 27.67
CA ALA A 151 14.86 1.31 27.68
C ALA A 151 13.87 1.27 26.49
N GLN A 152 13.20 2.39 26.19
CA GLN A 152 12.30 2.50 25.05
C GLN A 152 13.05 2.38 23.71
N MET A 153 14.23 3.02 23.59
CA MET A 153 15.03 2.91 22.37
C MET A 153 15.53 1.49 22.13
N MET A 154 16.02 0.80 23.16
CA MET A 154 16.43 -0.61 23.05
C MET A 154 15.24 -1.53 22.75
N ASP A 155 14.08 -1.30 23.36
CA ASP A 155 12.87 -2.07 23.09
C ASP A 155 12.42 -1.91 21.64
N GLU A 156 12.44 -0.69 21.10
CA GLU A 156 12.12 -0.43 19.70
C GLU A 156 13.11 -1.12 18.75
N LEU A 157 14.42 -0.97 19.00
CA LEU A 157 15.46 -1.62 18.21
C LEU A 157 15.30 -3.15 18.19
N ARG A 158 14.97 -3.76 19.33
CA ARG A 158 14.73 -5.20 19.43
C ARG A 158 13.46 -5.63 18.73
N THR A 159 12.34 -4.99 19.07
CA THR A 159 11.01 -5.49 18.68
C THR A 159 10.66 -5.16 17.24
N LEU A 160 11.09 -4.01 16.72
CA LEU A 160 10.72 -3.56 15.38
C LEU A 160 11.77 -3.88 14.31
N TYR A 161 13.04 -3.87 14.70
CA TYR A 161 14.18 -4.00 13.78
C TYR A 161 15.02 -5.27 14.01
N ASP A 162 14.71 -6.08 15.03
CA ASP A 162 15.47 -7.29 15.41
C ASP A 162 16.95 -7.01 15.74
N ILE A 163 17.25 -5.79 16.22
CA ILE A 163 18.58 -5.37 16.64
C ILE A 163 18.72 -5.61 18.14
N THR A 164 19.56 -6.57 18.50
CA THR A 164 19.81 -6.96 19.90
C THR A 164 21.21 -6.60 20.40
N ASP A 165 22.13 -6.29 19.48
CA ASP A 165 23.49 -5.87 19.80
C ASP A 165 23.58 -4.35 20.01
N PHE A 166 23.99 -3.98 21.22
CA PHE A 166 24.19 -2.61 21.67
C PHE A 166 25.59 -2.41 22.26
N THR A 167 26.53 -3.33 21.99
CA THR A 167 27.88 -3.27 22.56
C THR A 167 28.63 -1.99 22.20
N ASP A 168 28.35 -1.43 21.02
CA ASP A 168 28.90 -0.16 20.55
C ASP A 168 28.18 1.08 21.12
N CYS A 169 27.06 0.93 21.85
CA CYS A 169 26.31 2.03 22.45
C CYS A 169 26.71 2.23 23.91
N ILE A 170 27.81 2.95 24.15
CA ILE A 170 28.34 3.18 25.50
C ILE A 170 27.58 4.32 26.18
N GLU A 171 27.30 5.40 25.45
CA GLU A 171 26.59 6.56 25.96
C GLU A 171 25.14 6.62 25.47
N TYR A 172 24.29 7.35 26.18
CA TYR A 172 22.89 7.59 25.77
C TYR A 172 22.80 8.16 24.35
N GLY A 173 23.70 9.07 23.98
CA GLY A 173 23.74 9.67 22.66
C GLY A 173 24.07 8.68 21.53
N ASP A 174 24.79 7.59 21.82
CA ASP A 174 25.08 6.55 20.82
C ASP A 174 23.83 5.76 20.47
N LEU A 175 23.02 5.45 21.49
CA LEU A 175 21.75 4.76 21.31
C LEU A 175 20.75 5.62 20.52
N GLN A 176 20.73 6.93 20.76
CA GLN A 176 19.92 7.87 19.97
C GLN A 176 20.36 7.89 18.51
N LYS A 177 21.66 8.05 18.24
CA LYS A 177 22.19 8.03 16.86
C LYS A 177 21.88 6.70 16.16
N LYS A 178 22.06 5.57 16.87
CA LYS A 178 21.77 4.23 16.33
C LYS A 178 20.30 4.08 15.97
N LEU A 179 19.39 4.47 16.86
CA LEU A 179 17.95 4.40 16.58
C LEU A 179 17.56 5.33 15.44
N GLN A 180 18.02 6.58 15.43
CA GLN A 180 17.71 7.54 14.38
C GLN A 180 18.20 7.05 13.02
N ALA A 181 19.46 6.58 12.93
CA ALA A 181 20.01 6.01 11.71
C ALA A 181 19.22 4.77 11.24
N THR A 182 18.77 3.93 12.17
CA THR A 182 17.95 2.75 11.86
C THR A 182 16.60 3.15 11.29
N ARG A 183 15.86 4.06 11.94
CA ARG A 183 14.57 4.57 11.46
C ARG A 183 14.66 5.17 10.06
N ASP A 184 15.76 5.85 9.75
CA ASP A 184 15.98 6.51 8.45
C ASP A 184 16.36 5.54 7.32
N SER A 185 16.86 4.33 7.63
CA SER A 185 17.49 3.45 6.63
C SER A 185 16.99 2.01 6.60
N ALA A 186 16.29 1.54 7.63
CA ALA A 186 15.80 0.16 7.73
C ALA A 186 14.27 0.11 7.86
N PRO A 187 13.59 -0.82 7.17
CA PRO A 187 12.16 -1.02 7.37
C PRO A 187 11.87 -1.73 8.70
N ILE A 188 10.69 -1.48 9.26
CA ILE A 188 10.17 -2.17 10.44
C ILE A 188 9.66 -3.54 10.03
N THR A 189 10.25 -4.60 10.55
CA THR A 189 9.92 -5.98 10.17
C THR A 189 9.19 -6.76 11.25
N HIS A 190 9.25 -6.31 12.51
CA HIS A 190 8.73 -7.08 13.66
C HIS A 190 9.35 -8.49 13.77
N GLY A 191 10.60 -8.65 13.35
CA GLY A 191 11.29 -9.96 13.28
C GLY A 191 10.76 -10.90 12.20
N LEU A 192 9.86 -10.43 11.33
CA LEU A 192 9.32 -11.22 10.22
C LEU A 192 10.24 -11.14 9.00
N ARG A 193 10.32 -12.25 8.25
CA ARG A 193 11.05 -12.29 6.98
C ARG A 193 10.12 -11.96 5.82
N TYR A 194 10.16 -10.71 5.39
CA TYR A 194 9.52 -10.24 4.17
C TYR A 194 10.28 -10.74 2.93
N GLY A 195 9.56 -10.89 1.82
CA GLY A 195 10.16 -11.29 0.55
C GLY A 195 10.81 -10.11 -0.20
N THR A 196 10.97 -10.26 -1.50
CA THR A 196 11.56 -9.23 -2.36
C THR A 196 10.75 -7.93 -2.34
N LEU A 197 11.47 -6.80 -2.27
CA LEU A 197 10.96 -5.45 -2.54
C LEU A 197 11.49 -5.01 -3.90
N LEU A 198 10.62 -4.86 -4.90
CA LEU A 198 11.01 -4.31 -6.21
C LEU A 198 10.88 -2.78 -6.20
N GLU A 199 11.90 -2.10 -6.73
CA GLU A 199 11.94 -0.66 -6.95
C GLU A 199 11.87 -0.37 -8.47
N ILE A 200 10.71 0.03 -8.97
CA ILE A 200 10.45 0.26 -10.40
C ILE A 200 10.22 1.74 -10.68
N GLY A 201 10.85 2.28 -11.73
CA GLY A 201 10.65 3.67 -12.17
C GLY A 201 11.85 4.58 -11.93
N ASN A 202 11.59 5.85 -11.61
CA ASN A 202 12.60 6.90 -11.59
C ASN A 202 13.64 6.71 -10.48
N LYS A 203 14.92 7.00 -10.77
CA LYS A 203 16.03 6.98 -9.80
C LYS A 203 16.21 8.31 -9.04
N SER A 204 15.58 9.37 -9.53
CA SER A 204 15.41 10.68 -8.87
C SER A 204 13.91 11.04 -8.84
N PRO A 205 13.09 10.26 -8.13
CA PRO A 205 11.64 10.45 -8.11
C PRO A 205 11.22 11.74 -7.40
N THR A 206 10.04 12.26 -7.76
CA THR A 206 9.38 13.37 -7.04
C THR A 206 8.22 12.88 -6.17
N GLY A 207 7.94 11.57 -6.15
CA GLY A 207 6.91 10.93 -5.35
C GLY A 207 7.02 9.41 -5.38
N ILE A 208 6.40 8.76 -4.42
CA ILE A 208 6.47 7.31 -4.21
C ILE A 208 5.06 6.73 -4.25
N VAL A 209 4.92 5.55 -4.86
CA VAL A 209 3.70 4.76 -4.85
C VAL A 209 4.04 3.37 -4.33
N THR A 210 3.36 2.89 -3.29
CA THR A 210 3.41 1.46 -2.96
C THR A 210 2.34 0.73 -3.77
N LEU A 211 2.68 -0.44 -4.32
CA LEU A 211 1.74 -1.35 -4.97
C LEU A 211 1.80 -2.71 -4.28
N ILE A 212 0.81 -2.96 -3.42
CA ILE A 212 0.82 -4.07 -2.48
C ILE A 212 -0.05 -5.21 -3.01
N HIS A 213 0.53 -6.40 -3.18
CA HIS A 213 -0.14 -7.56 -3.76
C HIS A 213 -1.20 -8.19 -2.83
N GLY A 214 -2.07 -9.02 -3.39
CA GLY A 214 -3.09 -9.79 -2.67
C GLY A 214 -2.54 -11.07 -2.01
N LEU A 215 -3.40 -11.77 -1.26
CA LEU A 215 -3.05 -13.03 -0.59
C LEU A 215 -2.48 -14.07 -1.58
N GLY A 216 -1.36 -14.71 -1.24
CA GLY A 216 -0.74 -15.78 -2.02
C GLY A 216 0.12 -15.33 -3.21
N ASP A 217 0.10 -14.03 -3.53
CA ASP A 217 0.87 -13.43 -4.63
C ASP A 217 2.24 -12.90 -4.15
N SER A 218 2.96 -12.16 -4.99
CA SER A 218 4.25 -11.54 -4.67
C SER A 218 4.46 -10.21 -5.41
N ALA A 219 5.58 -9.54 -5.15
CA ALA A 219 5.98 -8.35 -5.91
C ALA A 219 6.07 -8.62 -7.42
N TYR A 220 6.56 -9.80 -7.83
CA TYR A 220 6.70 -10.17 -9.24
C TYR A 220 5.36 -10.34 -9.96
N GLY A 221 4.30 -10.75 -9.25
CA GLY A 221 2.96 -10.82 -9.84
C GLY A 221 2.40 -9.46 -10.27
N TRP A 222 2.96 -8.38 -9.72
CA TRP A 222 2.58 -6.99 -10.00
C TRP A 222 3.63 -6.22 -10.82
N GLU A 223 4.73 -6.86 -11.21
CA GLU A 223 5.85 -6.21 -11.88
C GLU A 223 5.44 -5.58 -13.22
N ASP A 224 4.64 -6.29 -14.04
CA ASP A 224 4.13 -5.79 -15.31
C ASP A 224 3.30 -4.50 -15.14
N VAL A 225 2.43 -4.47 -14.12
CA VAL A 225 1.63 -3.29 -13.76
C VAL A 225 2.54 -2.15 -13.27
N GLY A 226 3.56 -2.46 -12.46
CA GLY A 226 4.56 -1.49 -12.02
C GLY A 226 5.35 -0.87 -13.19
N HIS A 227 5.73 -1.67 -14.19
CA HIS A 227 6.38 -1.20 -15.40
C HIS A 227 5.44 -0.39 -16.30
N GLU A 228 4.17 -0.76 -16.39
CA GLU A 228 3.18 0.05 -17.11
C GLU A 228 2.99 1.42 -16.45
N LEU A 229 2.75 1.45 -15.15
CA LEU A 229 2.53 2.70 -14.42
C LEU A 229 3.76 3.60 -14.42
N SER A 230 4.98 3.03 -14.27
CA SER A 230 6.22 3.82 -14.34
C SER A 230 6.50 4.43 -15.72
N ARG A 231 6.10 3.77 -16.81
CA ARG A 231 6.18 4.38 -18.15
C ARG A 231 5.22 5.56 -18.30
N ARG A 232 4.04 5.49 -17.68
CA ARG A 232 3.00 6.53 -17.73
C ARG A 232 3.26 7.68 -16.77
N LEU A 233 3.92 7.40 -15.65
CA LEU A 233 4.21 8.33 -14.56
C LEU A 233 5.73 8.35 -14.29
N PRO A 234 6.54 8.81 -15.25
CA PRO A 234 7.99 8.62 -15.24
C PRO A 234 8.71 9.43 -14.15
N HIS A 235 8.03 10.33 -13.44
CA HIS A 235 8.56 11.08 -12.29
C HIS A 235 8.43 10.33 -10.96
N LEU A 236 7.79 9.16 -10.93
CA LEU A 236 7.51 8.42 -9.70
C LEU A 236 8.40 7.18 -9.54
N LEU A 237 8.56 6.77 -8.28
CA LEU A 237 9.12 5.48 -7.89
C LEU A 237 7.99 4.58 -7.36
N PHE A 238 7.93 3.35 -7.86
CA PHE A 238 6.99 2.33 -7.45
C PHE A 238 7.70 1.29 -6.58
N LEU A 239 7.16 1.07 -5.39
CA LEU A 239 7.63 0.09 -4.42
C LEU A 239 6.66 -1.09 -4.38
N LEU A 240 7.10 -2.27 -4.80
CA LEU A 240 6.29 -3.48 -4.80
C LEU A 240 6.88 -4.44 -3.75
N PRO A 241 6.35 -4.45 -2.53
CA PRO A 241 6.84 -5.35 -1.48
C PRO A 241 6.20 -6.73 -1.58
N THR A 242 6.93 -7.77 -1.16
CA THR A 242 6.39 -9.13 -0.97
C THR A 242 6.13 -9.41 0.51
N ALA A 243 4.91 -9.83 0.83
CA ALA A 243 4.51 -10.22 2.19
C ALA A 243 5.37 -11.36 2.76
N PRO A 244 5.46 -11.49 4.10
CA PRO A 244 6.12 -12.63 4.71
C PRO A 244 5.30 -13.90 4.50
N SER A 245 5.95 -15.06 4.49
CA SER A 245 5.26 -16.35 4.46
C SER A 245 4.59 -16.62 5.81
N ARG A 246 3.27 -16.81 5.80
CA ARG A 246 2.45 -17.09 7.00
C ARG A 246 1.50 -18.25 6.72
N ARG A 247 1.08 -18.96 7.78
CA ARG A 247 -0.01 -19.94 7.67
C ARG A 247 -1.33 -19.20 7.61
N VAL A 248 -2.19 -19.57 6.68
CA VAL A 248 -3.44 -18.87 6.40
C VAL A 248 -4.62 -19.78 6.73
N THR A 249 -5.35 -19.45 7.79
CA THR A 249 -6.39 -20.29 8.40
C THR A 249 -7.55 -20.55 7.43
N ILE A 250 -8.02 -19.51 6.73
CA ILE A 250 -9.07 -19.64 5.71
C ILE A 250 -8.70 -20.63 4.59
N ASN A 251 -7.40 -20.81 4.35
CA ASN A 251 -6.85 -21.72 3.35
C ASN A 251 -6.33 -23.03 3.99
N GLY A 252 -6.94 -23.48 5.09
CA GLY A 252 -6.57 -24.72 5.75
C GLY A 252 -5.17 -24.72 6.38
N GLY A 253 -4.63 -23.55 6.72
CA GLY A 253 -3.32 -23.41 7.33
C GLY A 253 -2.13 -23.55 6.37
N MET A 254 -2.38 -23.46 5.05
CA MET A 254 -1.35 -23.44 4.01
C MET A 254 -0.38 -22.27 4.24
N LEU A 255 0.93 -22.54 4.05
CA LEU A 255 1.98 -21.53 4.16
C LEU A 255 2.13 -20.79 2.83
N MET A 256 1.82 -19.49 2.82
CA MET A 256 1.90 -18.65 1.62
C MET A 256 2.18 -17.18 2.00
N PRO A 257 2.58 -16.32 1.05
CA PRO A 257 2.72 -14.89 1.30
C PRO A 257 1.39 -14.28 1.74
N ALA A 258 1.37 -13.67 2.94
CA ALA A 258 0.16 -13.04 3.48
C ALA A 258 0.49 -11.88 4.41
N TRP A 259 -0.23 -10.77 4.24
CA TRP A 259 -0.12 -9.58 5.10
C TRP A 259 -0.79 -9.74 6.45
N TYR A 260 -1.79 -10.61 6.54
CA TYR A 260 -2.42 -10.99 7.80
C TYR A 260 -3.14 -12.32 7.64
N ASP A 261 -3.45 -12.97 8.76
CA ASP A 261 -4.29 -14.16 8.74
C ASP A 261 -5.78 -13.80 8.71
N ILE A 262 -6.56 -14.66 8.06
CA ILE A 262 -8.03 -14.59 7.98
C ILE A 262 -8.56 -15.83 8.68
N MET A 263 -9.04 -15.65 9.91
CA MET A 263 -9.24 -16.73 10.88
C MET A 263 -10.60 -17.43 10.80
N ASP A 264 -11.67 -16.70 10.51
CA ASP A 264 -13.01 -17.28 10.42
C ASP A 264 -13.52 -17.29 8.98
N MET A 265 -14.47 -18.18 8.69
CA MET A 265 -15.07 -18.53 7.41
C MET A 265 -16.60 -18.32 7.38
N THR A 266 -17.21 -17.98 8.51
CA THR A 266 -18.65 -18.14 8.74
C THR A 266 -19.43 -16.83 8.85
N ASN A 267 -18.77 -15.71 9.18
CA ASN A 267 -19.43 -14.41 9.34
C ASN A 267 -18.92 -13.36 8.35
N ASN A 268 -19.74 -12.88 7.43
CA ASN A 268 -19.27 -12.08 6.28
C ASN A 268 -19.22 -10.57 6.51
N GLY A 269 -19.56 -10.06 7.71
CA GLY A 269 -19.53 -8.62 8.00
C GLY A 269 -18.12 -8.11 8.32
N LEU A 270 -17.82 -6.84 7.99
CA LEU A 270 -16.52 -6.21 8.27
C LEU A 270 -16.17 -6.12 9.76
N LEU A 271 -17.18 -6.10 10.63
CA LEU A 271 -17.03 -6.05 12.09
C LEU A 271 -16.84 -7.43 12.76
N SER A 272 -16.74 -8.50 11.98
CA SER A 272 -16.67 -9.88 12.47
C SER A 272 -15.39 -10.25 13.23
N GLY A 273 -14.37 -9.37 13.27
CA GLY A 273 -13.10 -9.66 13.96
C GLY A 273 -12.29 -10.80 13.33
N ARG A 274 -12.56 -11.12 12.06
CA ARG A 274 -11.96 -12.24 11.32
C ARG A 274 -10.47 -12.08 11.02
N GLN A 275 -10.00 -10.85 10.92
CA GLN A 275 -8.61 -10.57 10.56
C GLN A 275 -7.76 -10.39 11.81
N ASP A 276 -6.56 -10.97 11.83
CA ASP A 276 -5.60 -10.73 12.90
C ASP A 276 -5.14 -9.27 12.89
N ALA A 277 -5.70 -8.47 13.80
CA ALA A 277 -5.37 -7.06 13.97
C ALA A 277 -3.88 -6.82 14.27
N THR A 278 -3.19 -7.78 14.88
CA THR A 278 -1.74 -7.65 15.12
C THR A 278 -0.97 -7.74 13.80
N SER A 279 -1.22 -8.76 12.98
CA SER A 279 -0.60 -8.85 11.65
C SER A 279 -0.97 -7.69 10.74
N VAL A 280 -2.20 -7.16 10.82
CA VAL A 280 -2.61 -5.95 10.08
C VAL A 280 -1.73 -4.76 10.49
N ARG A 281 -1.56 -4.52 11.80
CA ARG A 281 -0.70 -3.43 12.30
C ARG A 281 0.75 -3.60 11.87
N GLN A 282 1.31 -4.80 12.03
CA GLN A 282 2.68 -5.11 11.60
C GLN A 282 2.90 -4.85 10.10
N SER A 283 1.95 -5.22 9.26
CA SER A 283 2.00 -4.96 7.82
C SER A 283 1.87 -3.48 7.49
N CYS A 284 1.04 -2.73 8.22
CA CYS A 284 0.95 -1.27 8.08
C CYS A 284 2.28 -0.60 8.47
N ASP A 285 2.94 -1.04 9.54
CA ASP A 285 4.25 -0.53 9.95
C ASP A 285 5.30 -0.78 8.88
N TYR A 286 5.37 -2.01 8.37
CA TYR A 286 6.30 -2.35 7.30
C TYR A 286 6.08 -1.50 6.06
N VAL A 287 4.86 -1.41 5.55
CA VAL A 287 4.51 -0.64 4.34
C VAL A 287 4.82 0.85 4.49
N ARG A 288 4.51 1.45 5.65
CA ARG A 288 4.85 2.85 5.93
C ARG A 288 6.36 3.02 6.02
N SER A 289 7.08 2.09 6.65
CA SER A 289 8.52 2.17 6.85
C SER A 289 9.31 2.04 5.54
N ILE A 290 8.91 1.15 4.61
CA ILE A 290 9.58 1.06 3.29
C ILE A 290 9.39 2.35 2.48
N ALA A 291 8.19 2.96 2.56
CA ALA A 291 7.92 4.23 1.91
C ALA A 291 8.73 5.37 2.57
N HIS A 292 8.85 5.35 3.90
CA HIS A 292 9.65 6.31 4.66
C HIS A 292 11.14 6.23 4.30
N VAL A 293 11.72 5.03 4.31
CA VAL A 293 13.14 4.80 3.97
C VAL A 293 13.42 5.25 2.53
N ALA A 294 12.55 4.91 1.58
CA ALA A 294 12.68 5.39 0.20
C ALA A 294 12.54 6.92 0.12
N ALA A 295 11.60 7.51 0.85
CA ALA A 295 11.42 8.95 0.86
C ALA A 295 12.65 9.67 1.43
N LYS A 296 13.25 9.14 2.51
CA LYS A 296 14.50 9.64 3.09
C LYS A 296 15.67 9.54 2.12
N LYS A 297 15.85 8.40 1.47
CA LYS A 297 16.88 8.15 0.45
C LYS A 297 16.81 9.15 -0.71
N HIS A 298 15.60 9.55 -1.12
CA HIS A 298 15.39 10.43 -2.28
C HIS A 298 15.06 11.88 -1.93
N GLY A 299 15.04 12.26 -0.64
CA GLY A 299 14.68 13.62 -0.22
C GLY A 299 13.22 14.00 -0.50
N ILE A 300 12.32 13.01 -0.54
CA ILE A 300 10.89 13.20 -0.79
C ILE A 300 10.16 13.47 0.54
N THR A 301 9.21 14.40 0.53
CA THR A 301 8.36 14.64 1.71
C THR A 301 7.34 13.51 1.88
N PRO A 302 7.00 13.10 3.12
CA PRO A 302 6.09 11.97 3.33
C PRO A 302 4.66 12.20 2.78
N GLN A 303 4.27 13.46 2.53
CA GLN A 303 3.01 13.82 1.86
C GLN A 303 2.98 13.43 0.38
N ARG A 304 4.12 13.06 -0.22
CA ARG A 304 4.24 12.64 -1.62
C ARG A 304 4.32 11.13 -1.77
N VAL A 305 3.57 10.42 -0.92
CA VAL A 305 3.41 8.96 -0.94
C VAL A 305 1.96 8.62 -1.26
N VAL A 306 1.73 7.68 -2.17
CA VAL A 306 0.44 7.02 -2.36
C VAL A 306 0.55 5.57 -1.87
N TYR A 307 -0.43 5.15 -1.07
CA TYR A 307 -0.58 3.74 -0.70
C TYR A 307 -1.60 3.09 -1.62
N GLY A 308 -1.15 2.17 -2.48
CA GLY A 308 -1.99 1.42 -3.39
C GLY A 308 -1.81 -0.10 -3.23
N GLY A 309 -2.85 -0.85 -3.54
CA GLY A 309 -2.76 -2.31 -3.55
C GLY A 309 -4.02 -2.99 -4.00
N PHE A 310 -3.97 -4.32 -4.03
CA PHE A 310 -5.03 -5.21 -4.46
C PHE A 310 -5.44 -6.21 -3.37
N SER A 311 -6.74 -6.46 -3.23
CA SER A 311 -7.29 -7.46 -2.31
C SER A 311 -6.75 -7.28 -0.88
N GLN A 312 -6.01 -8.25 -0.34
CA GLN A 312 -5.37 -8.12 0.96
C GLN A 312 -4.42 -6.90 1.06
N GLY A 313 -3.66 -6.61 0.01
CA GLY A 313 -2.78 -5.44 -0.07
C GLY A 313 -3.53 -4.11 -0.17
N ALA A 314 -4.72 -4.11 -0.79
CA ALA A 314 -5.61 -2.96 -0.80
C ALA A 314 -6.13 -2.64 0.61
N ALA A 315 -6.47 -3.67 1.38
CA ALA A 315 -6.88 -3.51 2.76
C ALA A 315 -5.75 -2.92 3.63
N ILE A 316 -4.51 -3.41 3.47
CA ILE A 316 -3.34 -2.80 4.12
C ILE A 316 -3.12 -1.36 3.67
N SER A 317 -3.31 -1.05 2.38
CA SER A 317 -3.17 0.33 1.86
C SER A 317 -4.13 1.30 2.55
N LEU A 318 -5.40 0.89 2.72
CA LEU A 318 -6.40 1.65 3.49
C LEU A 318 -5.95 1.85 4.94
N CYS A 319 -5.65 0.76 5.65
CA CYS A 319 -5.27 0.82 7.06
C CYS A 319 -4.00 1.67 7.27
N ALA A 320 -2.96 1.46 6.46
CA ALA A 320 -1.70 2.16 6.54
C ALA A 320 -1.85 3.67 6.26
N GLY A 321 -2.60 4.04 5.21
CA GLY A 321 -2.79 5.43 4.84
C GLY A 321 -3.70 6.20 5.81
N LEU A 322 -4.82 5.59 6.24
CA LEU A 322 -5.80 6.24 7.12
C LEU A 322 -5.29 6.46 8.55
N THR A 323 -4.38 5.59 9.01
CA THR A 323 -3.77 5.65 10.35
C THR A 323 -2.37 6.27 10.33
N ALA A 324 -1.87 6.70 9.17
CA ALA A 324 -0.57 7.37 9.07
C ALA A 324 -0.59 8.72 9.81
N HIS A 325 0.46 9.03 10.56
CA HIS A 325 0.57 10.30 11.27
C HIS A 325 0.78 11.49 10.32
N ILE A 326 1.50 11.27 9.22
CA ILE A 326 1.61 12.23 8.13
C ILE A 326 0.66 11.78 7.02
N SER A 327 -0.21 12.70 6.60
CA SER A 327 -1.17 12.44 5.54
C SER A 327 -0.44 12.05 4.25
N PRO A 328 -0.75 10.90 3.63
CA PRO A 328 -0.25 10.58 2.30
C PRO A 328 -0.97 11.43 1.23
N ALA A 329 -0.45 11.43 0.01
CA ALA A 329 -1.07 12.11 -1.13
C ALA A 329 -2.42 11.48 -1.51
N GLY A 330 -2.55 10.15 -1.34
CA GLY A 330 -3.77 9.44 -1.65
C GLY A 330 -3.70 7.95 -1.33
N ILE A 331 -4.85 7.30 -1.40
CA ILE A 331 -4.99 5.85 -1.20
C ILE A 331 -5.77 5.25 -2.37
N ALA A 332 -5.21 4.20 -2.97
CA ALA A 332 -5.88 3.41 -4.01
C ALA A 332 -6.20 2.01 -3.47
N CYS A 333 -7.48 1.65 -3.47
CA CYS A 333 -7.95 0.37 -2.94
C CYS A 333 -8.61 -0.44 -4.07
N MET A 334 -7.88 -1.42 -4.62
CA MET A 334 -8.39 -2.27 -5.71
C MET A 334 -8.92 -3.59 -5.16
N SER A 335 -10.18 -3.89 -5.42
CA SER A 335 -10.87 -5.12 -4.99
C SER A 335 -10.68 -5.44 -3.49
N GLY A 336 -10.69 -4.41 -2.64
CA GLY A 336 -10.32 -4.48 -1.22
C GLY A 336 -11.45 -4.15 -0.24
N TYR A 337 -11.11 -4.13 1.04
CA TYR A 337 -12.01 -3.82 2.15
C TYR A 337 -11.24 -3.25 3.35
N LEU A 338 -11.94 -2.69 4.35
CA LEU A 338 -11.31 -2.25 5.60
C LEU A 338 -11.01 -3.45 6.52
N ALA A 339 -9.75 -3.85 6.61
CA ALA A 339 -9.32 -4.95 7.48
C ALA A 339 -9.32 -4.56 8.96
N ALA A 340 -9.58 -5.54 9.83
CA ALA A 340 -9.55 -5.37 11.29
C ALA A 340 -10.33 -4.13 11.76
N CYS A 341 -11.52 -3.92 11.17
CA CYS A 341 -12.31 -2.70 11.27
C CYS A 341 -12.46 -2.18 12.71
N ALA A 342 -12.73 -3.06 13.69
CA ALA A 342 -12.86 -2.69 15.09
C ALA A 342 -11.58 -2.12 15.74
N ASP A 343 -10.39 -2.57 15.33
CA ASP A 343 -9.10 -2.02 15.79
C ASP A 343 -8.67 -0.79 14.97
N VAL A 344 -8.97 -0.77 13.68
CA VAL A 344 -8.50 0.30 12.77
C VAL A 344 -9.36 1.56 12.88
N LEU A 345 -10.69 1.43 12.97
CA LEU A 345 -11.60 2.59 12.99
C LEU A 345 -11.24 3.63 14.07
N PRO A 346 -10.98 3.26 15.33
CA PRO A 346 -10.62 4.22 16.38
C PRO A 346 -9.26 4.91 16.16
N ARG A 347 -8.43 4.39 15.25
CA ARG A 347 -7.08 4.89 14.94
C ARG A 347 -7.05 5.80 13.71
N ILE A 348 -8.17 5.95 13.00
CA ILE A 348 -8.22 6.77 11.78
C ILE A 348 -8.02 8.24 12.16
N ILE A 349 -6.97 8.83 11.60
CA ILE A 349 -6.62 10.24 11.77
C ILE A 349 -6.62 11.00 10.44
N GLN A 350 -6.37 10.32 9.31
CA GLN A 350 -6.36 10.93 7.98
C GLN A 350 -7.73 10.90 7.35
N LYS A 351 -8.57 11.88 7.71
CA LYS A 351 -9.96 11.95 7.23
C LYS A 351 -10.11 12.68 5.89
N ALA A 352 -9.18 13.56 5.54
CA ALA A 352 -9.25 14.36 4.31
C ALA A 352 -8.46 13.79 3.13
N VAL A 353 -7.76 12.66 3.32
CA VAL A 353 -6.94 12.04 2.28
C VAL A 353 -7.81 11.62 1.09
N PRO A 354 -7.40 11.91 -0.17
CA PRO A 354 -8.10 11.40 -1.34
C PRO A 354 -8.05 9.87 -1.41
N ILE A 355 -9.21 9.23 -1.53
CA ILE A 355 -9.33 7.77 -1.67
C ILE A 355 -10.11 7.44 -2.93
N THR A 356 -9.58 6.51 -3.73
CA THR A 356 -10.33 5.87 -4.81
C THR A 356 -10.37 4.36 -4.57
N MET A 357 -11.59 3.82 -4.55
CA MET A 357 -11.85 2.38 -4.52
C MET A 357 -12.24 1.91 -5.92
N PHE A 358 -11.69 0.79 -6.33
CA PHE A 358 -11.88 0.14 -7.63
C PHE A 358 -12.39 -1.26 -7.36
N HIS A 359 -13.51 -1.70 -7.95
CA HIS A 359 -14.09 -3.00 -7.58
C HIS A 359 -14.81 -3.71 -8.73
N GLY A 360 -14.64 -5.03 -8.82
CA GLY A 360 -15.37 -5.88 -9.75
C GLY A 360 -16.81 -6.14 -9.29
N ARG A 361 -17.80 -5.92 -10.17
CA ARG A 361 -19.22 -6.17 -9.87
C ARG A 361 -19.55 -7.64 -9.64
N GLN A 362 -18.70 -8.54 -10.12
CA GLN A 362 -18.91 -9.99 -10.09
C GLN A 362 -17.85 -10.68 -9.22
N ASP A 363 -17.17 -9.95 -8.34
CA ASP A 363 -16.11 -10.46 -7.49
C ASP A 363 -16.64 -11.53 -6.51
N PRO A 364 -16.25 -12.81 -6.67
CA PRO A 364 -16.72 -13.88 -5.80
C PRO A 364 -15.87 -14.05 -4.54
N VAL A 365 -14.73 -13.35 -4.44
CA VAL A 365 -13.74 -13.49 -3.34
C VAL A 365 -13.93 -12.38 -2.32
N VAL A 366 -13.97 -11.14 -2.79
CA VAL A 366 -14.33 -9.96 -2.00
C VAL A 366 -15.62 -9.40 -2.59
N PRO A 367 -16.80 -9.81 -2.09
CA PRO A 367 -18.06 -9.38 -2.66
C PRO A 367 -18.17 -7.85 -2.69
N LEU A 368 -18.75 -7.31 -3.77
CA LEU A 368 -18.96 -5.86 -3.93
C LEU A 368 -19.64 -5.21 -2.71
N SER A 369 -20.51 -5.94 -2.01
CA SER A 369 -21.15 -5.48 -0.78
C SER A 369 -20.14 -5.15 0.32
N ALA A 370 -19.04 -5.89 0.47
CA ALA A 370 -18.01 -5.62 1.47
C ALA A 370 -17.22 -4.34 1.16
N ALA A 371 -16.98 -4.04 -0.11
CA ALA A 371 -16.35 -2.79 -0.53
C ALA A 371 -17.30 -1.59 -0.34
N LYS A 372 -18.59 -1.76 -0.62
CA LYS A 372 -19.61 -0.74 -0.34
C LYS A 372 -19.76 -0.48 1.16
N GLU A 373 -19.81 -1.54 1.96
CA GLU A 373 -19.83 -1.43 3.43
C GLU A 373 -18.57 -0.72 3.94
N THR A 374 -17.40 -1.02 3.35
CA THR A 374 -16.14 -0.34 3.69
C THR A 374 -16.25 1.16 3.45
N LYS A 375 -16.70 1.58 2.26
CA LYS A 375 -16.93 2.99 1.93
C LYS A 375 -17.87 3.66 2.92
N GLU A 376 -19.02 3.03 3.18
CA GLU A 376 -20.03 3.57 4.08
C GLU A 376 -19.51 3.73 5.51
N VAL A 377 -18.81 2.72 6.03
CA VAL A 377 -18.23 2.76 7.38
C VAL A 377 -17.16 3.85 7.49
N LEU A 378 -16.30 4.02 6.47
CA LEU A 378 -15.29 5.08 6.47
C LEU A 378 -15.92 6.48 6.44
N GLU A 379 -16.90 6.70 5.54
CA GLU A 379 -17.56 8.01 5.41
C GLU A 379 -18.43 8.33 6.63
N LYS A 380 -19.32 7.40 7.03
CA LYS A 380 -20.33 7.67 8.06
C LYS A 380 -19.79 7.53 9.49
N ASN A 381 -18.94 6.53 9.76
CA ASN A 381 -18.52 6.22 11.12
C ASN A 381 -17.18 6.89 11.47
N ALA A 382 -16.24 6.94 10.53
CA ALA A 382 -14.95 7.60 10.76
C ALA A 382 -14.93 9.08 10.34
N GLY A 383 -15.90 9.53 9.54
CA GLY A 383 -15.96 10.89 9.01
C GLY A 383 -14.90 11.16 7.95
N VAL A 384 -14.51 10.14 7.19
CA VAL A 384 -13.61 10.28 6.03
C VAL A 384 -14.34 11.04 4.93
N ALA A 385 -13.61 11.90 4.22
CA ALA A 385 -14.10 12.65 3.07
C ALA A 385 -14.65 11.72 1.98
N PRO A 386 -15.54 12.20 1.09
CA PRO A 386 -16.16 11.37 0.08
C PRO A 386 -15.17 10.53 -0.73
N ILE A 387 -15.40 9.23 -0.76
CA ILE A 387 -14.55 8.25 -1.42
C ILE A 387 -15.04 8.05 -2.85
N SER A 388 -14.14 8.21 -3.83
CA SER A 388 -14.45 7.87 -5.23
C SER A 388 -14.56 6.35 -5.36
N PHE A 389 -15.62 5.85 -6.00
CA PHE A 389 -15.89 4.42 -6.11
C PHE A 389 -16.18 4.05 -7.56
N LEU A 390 -15.31 3.26 -8.16
CA LEU A 390 -15.37 2.84 -9.56
C LEU A 390 -15.68 1.34 -9.63
N GLU A 391 -16.69 0.99 -10.43
CA GLU A 391 -17.16 -0.39 -10.59
C GLU A 391 -16.89 -0.90 -12.00
N TYR A 392 -16.38 -2.12 -12.11
CA TYR A 392 -16.00 -2.74 -13.38
C TYR A 392 -16.77 -4.04 -13.62
N ASN A 393 -16.99 -4.39 -14.89
CA ASN A 393 -17.58 -5.67 -15.24
C ASN A 393 -16.54 -6.80 -15.17
N MET A 394 -16.10 -7.08 -13.94
CA MET A 394 -14.95 -7.91 -13.61
C MET A 394 -15.24 -8.77 -12.37
N GLN A 395 -14.56 -9.91 -12.26
CA GLN A 395 -14.49 -10.73 -11.05
C GLN A 395 -13.34 -10.24 -10.13
N HIS A 396 -12.70 -11.13 -9.36
CA HIS A 396 -11.54 -10.81 -8.54
C HIS A 396 -10.25 -10.77 -9.36
N SER A 397 -10.07 -9.72 -10.16
CA SER A 397 -8.90 -9.54 -11.02
C SER A 397 -8.61 -8.06 -11.22
N THR A 398 -7.82 -7.72 -12.24
CA THR A 398 -7.66 -6.35 -12.73
C THR A 398 -7.98 -6.27 -14.22
N LEU A 399 -8.31 -5.07 -14.70
CA LEU A 399 -8.54 -4.78 -16.12
C LEU A 399 -7.72 -3.58 -16.59
N PRO A 400 -7.37 -3.50 -17.89
CA PRO A 400 -6.64 -2.33 -18.43
C PRO A 400 -7.34 -0.99 -18.18
N GLU A 401 -8.68 -0.95 -18.23
CA GLU A 401 -9.47 0.25 -17.90
C GLU A 401 -9.31 0.67 -16.43
N GLU A 402 -9.27 -0.28 -15.50
CA GLU A 402 -9.01 -0.03 -14.08
C GLU A 402 -7.59 0.52 -13.87
N ILE A 403 -6.59 -0.03 -14.57
CA ILE A 403 -5.20 0.47 -14.52
C ILE A 403 -5.11 1.89 -15.11
N ASN A 404 -5.92 2.22 -16.12
CA ASN A 404 -6.01 3.58 -16.63
C ASN A 404 -6.53 4.57 -15.60
N ASP A 405 -7.61 4.22 -14.91
CA ASP A 405 -8.21 5.06 -13.88
C ASP A 405 -7.29 5.17 -12.65
N LEU A 406 -6.58 4.09 -12.31
CA LEU A 406 -5.54 4.10 -11.28
C LEU A 406 -4.42 5.09 -11.62
N ALA A 407 -3.90 5.05 -12.85
CA ALA A 407 -2.87 5.98 -13.30
C ALA A 407 -3.35 7.44 -13.27
N ALA A 408 -4.61 7.67 -13.67
CA ALA A 408 -5.23 9.00 -13.62
C ALA A 408 -5.38 9.51 -12.18
N PHE A 409 -5.81 8.64 -11.25
CA PHE A 409 -5.86 8.94 -9.83
C PHE A 409 -4.47 9.31 -9.29
N ILE A 410 -3.46 8.48 -9.53
CA ILE A 410 -2.08 8.71 -9.05
C ILE A 410 -1.54 10.02 -9.63
N SER A 411 -1.74 10.28 -10.94
CA SER A 411 -1.31 11.53 -11.58
C SER A 411 -1.90 12.77 -10.91
N ARG A 412 -3.19 12.71 -10.57
CA ARG A 412 -3.91 13.80 -9.91
C ARG A 412 -3.39 14.11 -8.51
N VAL A 413 -3.07 13.08 -7.72
CA VAL A 413 -2.59 13.27 -6.33
C VAL A 413 -1.07 13.43 -6.22
N LEU A 414 -0.32 13.00 -7.24
CA LEU A 414 1.13 13.16 -7.35
C LEU A 414 1.52 13.86 -8.66
N PRO A 415 1.19 15.15 -8.85
CA PRO A 415 1.57 15.90 -10.05
C PRO A 415 3.09 16.12 -10.14
N THR A 416 3.60 16.38 -11.35
CA THR A 416 5.05 16.56 -11.63
C THR A 416 5.66 17.79 -10.94
N THR A 417 4.87 18.83 -10.67
CA THR A 417 5.28 20.10 -10.05
C THR A 417 4.33 20.45 -8.91
N PHE A 418 4.87 21.02 -7.83
CA PHE A 418 4.14 21.43 -6.63
C PHE A 418 4.13 22.94 -6.50
#